data_AF-A0A536TN78-F1
#
_entry.id   AF-A0A536TN78-F1
#
_cell.length_a   1.000
_cell.length_b   1.000
_cell.length_c   1.000
_cell.angle_alpha   90.00
_cell.angle_beta   90.00
_cell.angle_gamma   90.00
#
_symmetry.space_group_name_H-M   'P 1'
#
loop_
_entity.id
_entity.type
_entity.pdbx_description
1 polymer ?
#
loop_
_entity_poly.entity_id
_entity_poly.type
_entity_poly.pdbx_seq_one_letter_code
_entity_poly.pdbx_strand_id
1 'polypeptide(L)'
;DLRRARFAKGVLAPKGLLYFLTRPPAPPDWVRLGRRALARTARIMLAPLPLVGVHGMKLLARQIERLPLADGGERARLYMGNIVRMQEEIGTGGGGFRFLYASFLQELAAKTGYAALDGLASRLVEIGDRWREFALAAARMIRGRDTLSPPVLAARLRALAADEKLFFQSLHRAQRAWAR
;
A
#
# COMPACT_ATOMS: atom_id res chain seq x y z
N ASP A 1 11.78 15.23 -17.66
CA ASP A 1 11.14 15.31 -18.99
C ASP A 1 10.16 14.15 -19.17
N LEU A 2 8.85 14.43 -19.17
CA LEU A 2 7.78 13.45 -19.37
C LEU A 2 7.82 12.81 -20.78
N ARG A 3 8.39 13.52 -21.77
CA ARG A 3 8.54 13.01 -23.13
C ARG A 3 9.52 11.84 -23.15
N ARG A 4 10.67 11.96 -22.49
CA ARG A 4 11.61 10.85 -22.29
C ARG A 4 10.99 9.67 -21.53
N ALA A 5 10.25 9.93 -20.44
CA ALA A 5 9.62 8.87 -19.66
C ALA A 5 8.61 8.04 -20.47
N ARG A 6 7.84 8.69 -21.37
CA ARG A 6 6.83 8.04 -22.23
C ARG A 6 7.39 7.04 -23.24
N PHE A 7 8.67 7.14 -23.59
CA PHE A 7 9.34 6.26 -24.55
C PHE A 7 10.50 5.48 -23.90
N ALA A 8 10.46 5.32 -22.58
CA ALA A 8 11.43 4.51 -21.86
C ALA A 8 11.37 3.05 -22.33
N LYS A 9 12.53 2.44 -22.57
CA LYS A 9 12.66 1.05 -23.01
C LYS A 9 12.82 0.12 -21.79
N GLY A 10 12.37 -1.12 -21.92
CA GLY A 10 12.54 -2.15 -20.89
C GLY A 10 11.28 -2.98 -20.62
N VAL A 11 11.36 -3.80 -19.57
CA VAL A 11 10.22 -4.58 -19.08
C VAL A 11 9.15 -3.61 -18.57
N LEU A 12 7.90 -3.80 -18.99
CA LEU A 12 6.77 -2.87 -18.76
C LEU A 12 6.93 -1.49 -19.43
N ALA A 13 7.68 -1.39 -20.54
CA ALA A 13 7.83 -0.14 -21.29
C ALA A 13 6.47 0.50 -21.65
N PRO A 14 6.28 1.79 -21.38
CA PRO A 14 5.07 2.50 -21.79
C PRO A 14 4.98 2.57 -23.31
N LYS A 15 3.76 2.38 -23.86
CA LYS A 15 3.50 2.43 -25.31
C LYS A 15 3.43 3.85 -25.87
N GLY A 16 3.91 4.86 -25.14
CA GLY A 16 3.85 6.26 -25.55
C GLY A 16 2.43 6.82 -25.74
N LEU A 17 1.38 6.13 -25.26
CA LEU A 17 -0.01 6.57 -25.42
C LEU A 17 -0.27 7.86 -24.62
N LEU A 18 -0.99 8.79 -25.23
CA LEU A 18 -1.46 10.02 -24.59
C LEU A 18 -2.96 10.13 -24.79
N TYR A 19 -3.68 10.26 -23.69
CA TYR A 19 -5.10 10.53 -23.69
C TYR A 19 -5.29 11.95 -23.13
N PHE A 20 -6.14 12.72 -23.79
CA PHE A 20 -6.59 14.01 -23.30
C PHE A 20 -8.10 14.08 -23.44
N LEU A 21 -8.74 14.83 -22.55
CA LEU A 21 -10.17 15.04 -22.61
C LEU A 21 -10.47 16.12 -23.65
N THR A 22 -11.36 15.83 -24.60
CA THR A 22 -11.87 16.83 -25.55
C THR A 22 -12.98 17.68 -24.94
N ARG A 23 -13.64 17.17 -23.90
CA ARG A 23 -14.70 17.86 -23.13
C ARG A 23 -14.60 17.46 -21.65
N PRO A 24 -14.89 18.37 -20.71
CA PRO A 24 -15.00 18.01 -19.30
C PRO A 24 -16.12 16.97 -19.09
N PRO A 25 -15.89 15.90 -18.32
CA PRO A 25 -16.95 14.95 -17.99
C PRO A 25 -17.99 15.63 -17.08
N ALA A 26 -19.24 15.19 -17.19
CA ALA A 26 -20.27 15.56 -16.22
C ALA A 26 -19.86 15.11 -14.81
N PRO A 27 -20.26 15.84 -13.75
CA PRO A 27 -20.00 15.42 -12.37
C PRO A 27 -20.53 14.01 -12.14
N PRO A 28 -19.70 13.06 -11.65
CA PRO A 28 -20.15 11.71 -11.41
C PRO A 28 -21.00 11.64 -10.13
N ASP A 29 -21.79 10.58 -10.03
CA ASP A 29 -22.44 10.18 -8.78
C ASP A 29 -21.38 9.67 -7.79
N TRP A 30 -20.85 10.58 -6.98
CA TRP A 30 -19.78 10.32 -6.01
C TRP A 30 -20.19 9.31 -4.95
N VAL A 31 -21.47 9.29 -4.55
CA VAL A 31 -21.97 8.34 -3.54
C VAL A 31 -21.92 6.92 -4.11
N ARG A 32 -22.49 6.71 -5.29
CA ARG A 32 -22.51 5.39 -5.94
C ARG A 32 -21.10 4.91 -6.29
N LEU A 33 -20.29 5.76 -6.92
CA LEU A 33 -18.93 5.40 -7.31
C LEU A 33 -18.03 5.19 -6.11
N GLY A 34 -18.12 6.07 -5.10
CA GLY A 34 -17.39 5.96 -3.85
C GLY A 34 -17.68 4.62 -3.17
N ARG A 35 -18.95 4.31 -2.90
CA ARG A 35 -19.36 3.03 -2.30
C ARG A 35 -18.82 1.82 -3.07
N ARG A 36 -18.90 1.84 -4.41
CA ARG A 36 -18.36 0.76 -5.26
C ARG A 36 -16.84 0.63 -5.15
N ALA A 37 -16.12 1.76 -5.11
CA ALA A 37 -14.68 1.80 -4.94
C ALA A 37 -14.25 1.25 -3.57
N LEU A 38 -14.89 1.71 -2.49
CA LEU A 38 -14.61 1.24 -1.12
C LEU A 38 -14.85 -0.26 -0.99
N ALA A 39 -15.99 -0.75 -1.51
CA ALA A 39 -16.32 -2.18 -1.49
C ALA A 39 -15.30 -3.01 -2.27
N ARG A 40 -14.84 -2.52 -3.42
CA ARG A 40 -13.82 -3.19 -4.23
C ARG A 40 -12.49 -3.28 -3.51
N THR A 41 -12.01 -2.17 -2.95
CA THR A 41 -10.73 -2.14 -2.23
C THR A 41 -10.76 -3.05 -1.02
N ALA A 42 -11.80 -2.94 -0.18
CA ALA A 42 -11.92 -3.79 1.01
C ALA A 42 -11.96 -5.29 0.66
N ARG A 43 -12.71 -5.67 -0.39
CA ARG A 43 -12.77 -7.06 -0.86
C ARG A 43 -11.43 -7.57 -1.37
N ILE A 44 -10.67 -6.77 -2.13
CA ILE A 44 -9.34 -7.16 -2.61
C ILE A 44 -8.39 -7.35 -1.42
N MET A 45 -8.37 -6.39 -0.50
CA MET A 45 -7.44 -6.41 0.63
C MET A 45 -7.74 -7.51 1.65
N LEU A 46 -9.01 -7.89 1.79
CA LEU A 46 -9.47 -8.99 2.65
C LEU A 46 -9.63 -10.33 1.91
N ALA A 47 -9.28 -10.41 0.63
CA ALA A 47 -9.46 -11.64 -0.14
C ALA A 47 -8.69 -12.79 0.50
N PRO A 48 -9.29 -14.01 0.59
CA PRO A 48 -8.62 -15.19 1.12
C PRO A 48 -7.66 -15.82 0.07
N LEU A 49 -6.84 -14.99 -0.59
CA LEU A 49 -5.90 -15.42 -1.63
C LEU A 49 -4.45 -15.19 -1.15
N PRO A 50 -3.54 -16.18 -1.31
CA PRO A 50 -2.24 -16.20 -0.64
C PRO A 50 -1.24 -15.09 -1.06
N LEU A 51 -1.53 -14.36 -2.15
CA LEU A 51 -0.65 -13.33 -2.72
C LEU A 51 -1.27 -11.93 -2.75
N VAL A 52 -2.49 -11.77 -2.23
CA VAL A 52 -3.25 -10.53 -2.36
C VAL A 52 -3.55 -9.94 -0.99
N GLY A 53 -3.46 -8.61 -0.91
CA GLY A 53 -3.81 -7.85 0.30
C GLY A 53 -3.07 -8.33 1.55
N VAL A 54 -3.82 -8.47 2.64
CA VAL A 54 -3.29 -8.85 3.96
C VAL A 54 -2.60 -10.23 3.93
N HIS A 55 -3.08 -11.17 3.12
CA HIS A 55 -2.47 -12.49 3.01
C HIS A 55 -1.13 -12.43 2.27
N GLY A 56 -1.03 -11.61 1.23
CA GLY A 56 0.24 -11.31 0.57
C GLY A 56 1.27 -10.70 1.54
N MET A 57 0.86 -9.76 2.39
CA MET A 57 1.72 -9.20 3.44
C MET A 57 2.21 -10.27 4.43
N LYS A 58 1.33 -11.17 4.87
CA LYS A 58 1.69 -12.27 5.76
C LYS A 58 2.64 -13.26 5.10
N LEU A 59 2.44 -13.56 3.82
CA LEU A 59 3.35 -14.42 3.08
C LEU A 59 4.74 -13.78 2.98
N LEU A 60 4.79 -12.49 2.61
CA LEU A 60 6.03 -11.74 2.55
C LEU A 60 6.74 -11.75 3.92
N ALA A 61 6.01 -11.55 5.01
CA ALA A 61 6.58 -11.63 6.36
C ALA A 61 7.15 -13.03 6.68
N ARG A 62 6.51 -14.11 6.24
CA ARG A 62 7.04 -15.48 6.39
C ARG A 62 8.29 -15.70 5.55
N GLN A 63 8.36 -15.12 4.35
CA GLN A 63 9.54 -15.19 3.50
C GLN A 63 10.71 -14.43 4.10
N ILE A 64 10.48 -13.22 4.60
CA ILE A 64 11.49 -12.41 5.31
C ILE A 64 12.01 -13.19 6.53
N GLU A 65 11.15 -13.73 7.37
CA GLU A 65 11.56 -14.47 8.57
C GLU A 65 12.50 -15.65 8.28
N ARG A 66 12.30 -16.32 7.14
CA ARG A 66 13.05 -17.51 6.72
C ARG A 66 14.31 -17.18 5.92
N LEU A 67 14.67 -15.90 5.77
CA LEU A 67 15.87 -15.52 5.03
C LEU A 67 17.10 -16.08 5.73
N PRO A 68 17.94 -16.87 5.01
CA PRO A 68 19.16 -17.38 5.59
C PRO A 68 20.14 -16.24 5.86
N LEU A 69 20.81 -16.32 7.01
CA LEU A 69 21.90 -15.41 7.40
C LEU A 69 23.30 -15.98 7.13
N ALA A 70 23.38 -17.02 6.29
CA ALA A 70 24.65 -17.55 5.80
C ALA A 70 25.47 -16.47 5.06
N ASP A 71 26.78 -16.66 5.00
CA ASP A 71 27.72 -15.76 4.30
C ASP A 71 27.59 -14.29 4.74
N GLY A 72 27.40 -14.05 6.04
CA GLY A 72 27.25 -12.70 6.60
C GLY A 72 25.92 -12.01 6.24
N GLY A 73 24.95 -12.73 5.67
CA GLY A 73 23.61 -12.25 5.38
C GLY A 73 23.49 -11.37 4.14
N GLU A 74 24.44 -11.43 3.21
CA GLU A 74 24.43 -10.61 1.98
C GLU A 74 23.14 -10.80 1.17
N ARG A 75 22.75 -12.05 0.92
CA ARG A 75 21.51 -12.39 0.20
C ARG A 75 20.26 -11.84 0.89
N ALA A 76 20.22 -11.89 2.23
CA ALA A 76 19.12 -11.33 3.01
C ALA A 76 19.05 -9.80 2.87
N ARG A 77 20.20 -9.10 2.91
CA ARG A 77 20.26 -7.65 2.68
C ARG A 77 19.78 -7.27 1.29
N LEU A 78 20.21 -7.97 0.24
CA LEU A 78 19.79 -7.71 -1.14
C LEU A 78 18.27 -7.92 -1.31
N TYR A 79 17.74 -9.01 -0.77
CA TYR A 79 16.31 -9.30 -0.85
C TYR A 79 15.47 -8.24 -0.11
N MET A 80 15.85 -7.88 1.12
CA MET A 80 15.16 -6.83 1.87
C MET A 80 15.32 -5.45 1.24
N GLY A 81 16.48 -5.14 0.65
CA GLY A 81 16.71 -3.93 -0.11
C GLY A 81 15.77 -3.84 -1.31
N ASN A 82 15.58 -4.93 -2.04
CA ASN A 82 14.62 -4.95 -3.14
C ASN A 82 13.17 -4.73 -2.66
N ILE A 83 12.78 -5.27 -1.51
CA ILE A 83 11.45 -5.02 -0.92
C ILE A 83 11.25 -3.53 -0.63
N VAL A 84 12.18 -2.91 0.09
CA VAL A 84 12.09 -1.48 0.44
C VAL A 84 12.08 -0.61 -0.81
N ARG A 85 12.92 -0.92 -1.80
CA ARG A 85 12.95 -0.22 -3.09
C ARG A 85 11.61 -0.29 -3.83
N MET A 86 11.01 -1.48 -3.87
CA MET A 86 9.69 -1.66 -4.49
C MET A 86 8.61 -0.88 -3.73
N GLN A 87 8.70 -0.76 -2.41
CA GLN A 87 7.70 -0.09 -1.59
C GLN A 87 7.80 1.43 -1.60
N GLU A 88 9.01 1.98 -1.46
CA GLU A 88 9.24 3.41 -1.26
C GLU A 88 9.66 4.14 -2.55
N GLU A 89 10.64 3.60 -3.29
CA GLU A 89 11.17 4.29 -4.49
C GLU A 89 10.27 4.09 -5.71
N ILE A 90 9.82 2.86 -5.94
CA ILE A 90 8.91 2.56 -7.06
C ILE A 90 7.47 2.91 -6.67
N GLY A 91 7.14 2.84 -5.38
CA GLY A 91 5.79 3.07 -4.89
C GLY A 91 4.86 1.95 -5.36
N THR A 92 4.98 0.74 -4.83
CA THR A 92 4.06 -0.38 -5.18
C THR A 92 3.23 -0.89 -4.02
N GLY A 93 3.30 -0.25 -2.85
CA GLY A 93 2.44 -0.62 -1.72
C GLY A 93 2.85 -0.16 -0.32
N GLY A 94 3.96 0.58 -0.17
CA GLY A 94 4.41 1.14 1.11
C GLY A 94 3.56 2.32 1.60
N GLY A 95 4.15 3.21 2.42
CA GLY A 95 3.44 4.32 3.06
C GLY A 95 2.73 5.25 2.06
N GLY A 96 3.36 5.52 0.91
CA GLY A 96 2.82 6.39 -0.14
C GLY A 96 1.40 6.02 -0.62
N PHE A 97 1.11 4.72 -0.79
CA PHE A 97 -0.23 4.28 -1.22
C PHE A 97 -1.28 4.42 -0.11
N ARG A 98 -0.86 4.33 1.15
CA ARG A 98 -1.75 4.53 2.30
C ARG A 98 -2.10 6.00 2.43
N PHE A 99 -1.14 6.90 2.25
CA PHE A 99 -1.40 8.34 2.20
C PHE A 99 -2.28 8.71 1.02
N LEU A 100 -2.00 8.19 -0.18
CA LEU A 100 -2.84 8.43 -1.36
C LEU A 100 -4.28 7.96 -1.14
N TYR A 101 -4.47 6.77 -0.58
CA TYR A 101 -5.80 6.26 -0.30
C TYR A 101 -6.47 7.02 0.85
N ALA A 102 -5.73 7.52 1.84
CA ALA A 102 -6.25 8.37 2.90
C ALA A 102 -6.76 9.70 2.34
N SER A 103 -6.00 10.36 1.47
CA SER A 103 -6.43 11.57 0.76
C SER A 103 -7.68 11.30 -0.09
N PHE A 104 -7.74 10.16 -0.78
CA PHE A 104 -8.95 9.74 -1.49
C PHE A 104 -10.18 9.61 -0.55
N LEU A 105 -10.01 9.07 0.66
CA LEU A 105 -11.10 8.97 1.63
C LEU A 105 -11.54 10.35 2.14
N GLN A 106 -10.61 11.27 2.41
CA GLN A 106 -10.91 12.65 2.81
C GLN A 106 -11.65 13.42 1.71
N GLU A 107 -11.16 13.34 0.47
CA GLU A 107 -11.83 13.97 -0.66
C GLU A 107 -13.24 13.40 -0.88
N LEU A 108 -13.39 12.08 -0.75
CA LEU A 108 -14.70 11.45 -0.86
C LEU A 108 -15.63 11.87 0.28
N ALA A 109 -15.12 12.00 1.51
CA ALA A 109 -15.87 12.53 2.65
C ALA A 109 -16.38 13.94 2.35
N ALA A 110 -15.49 14.84 1.92
CA ALA A 110 -15.83 16.22 1.58
C ALA A 110 -16.84 16.33 0.44
N LYS A 111 -16.73 15.47 -0.58
CA LYS A 111 -17.67 15.48 -1.73
C LYS A 111 -19.04 14.91 -1.41
N THR A 112 -19.16 14.06 -0.40
CA THR A 112 -20.41 13.31 -0.12
C THR A 112 -21.06 13.62 1.22
N GLY A 113 -20.34 14.32 2.12
CA GLY A 113 -20.77 14.57 3.49
C GLY A 113 -20.67 13.35 4.42
N TYR A 114 -20.10 12.22 3.97
CA TYR A 114 -20.02 11.00 4.78
C TYR A 114 -18.81 11.02 5.73
N ALA A 115 -18.95 11.70 6.87
CA ALA A 115 -17.90 11.97 7.85
C ALA A 115 -17.19 10.73 8.43
N ALA A 116 -17.81 9.54 8.36
CA ALA A 116 -17.16 8.30 8.80
C ALA A 116 -15.87 7.98 8.02
N LEU A 117 -15.70 8.54 6.81
CA LEU A 117 -14.49 8.36 6.00
C LEU A 117 -13.30 9.15 6.53
N ASP A 118 -13.50 10.29 7.20
CA ASP A 118 -12.39 11.10 7.73
C ASP A 118 -11.65 10.37 8.85
N GLY A 119 -12.38 9.74 9.77
CA GLY A 119 -11.76 8.91 10.82
C GLY A 119 -10.99 7.72 10.25
N LEU A 120 -11.48 7.13 9.15
CA LEU A 120 -10.75 6.08 8.44
C LEU A 120 -9.51 6.62 7.75
N ALA A 121 -9.58 7.80 7.13
CA ALA A 121 -8.43 8.44 6.51
C ALA A 121 -7.30 8.68 7.52
N SER A 122 -7.61 9.27 8.68
CA SER A 122 -6.61 9.53 9.73
C SER A 122 -5.94 8.24 10.19
N ARG A 123 -6.72 7.18 10.45
CA ARG A 123 -6.18 5.86 10.81
C ARG A 123 -5.28 5.28 9.71
N LEU A 124 -5.59 5.53 8.45
CA LEU A 124 -4.78 5.03 7.35
C LEU A 124 -3.46 5.82 7.19
N VAL A 125 -3.44 7.11 7.55
CA VAL A 125 -2.20 7.89 7.67
C VAL A 125 -1.30 7.27 8.73
N GLU A 126 -1.82 6.94 9.91
CA GLU A 126 -1.04 6.26 10.96
C GLU A 126 -0.44 4.93 10.50
N ILE A 127 -1.22 4.13 9.75
CA ILE A 127 -0.72 2.89 9.14
C ILE A 127 0.37 3.19 8.11
N GLY A 128 0.22 4.26 7.32
CA GLY A 128 1.21 4.73 6.37
C GLY A 128 2.53 5.14 7.02
N ASP A 129 2.49 5.80 8.17
CA ASP A 129 3.68 6.16 8.93
C ASP A 129 4.41 4.92 9.47
N ARG A 130 3.67 3.93 9.96
CA ARG A 130 4.24 2.64 10.39
C ARG A 130 4.88 1.86 9.24
N TRP A 131 4.38 2.02 8.01
CA TRP A 131 5.05 1.50 6.82
C TRP A 131 6.40 2.20 6.56
N ARG A 132 6.48 3.52 6.76
CA ARG A 132 7.75 4.26 6.65
C ARG A 132 8.75 3.83 7.73
N GLU A 133 8.27 3.60 8.95
CA GLU A 133 9.10 3.05 10.03
C GLU A 133 9.66 1.67 9.69
N PHE A 134 8.85 0.80 9.09
CA PHE A 134 9.30 -0.50 8.59
C PHE A 134 10.40 -0.34 7.54
N ALA A 135 10.21 0.54 6.55
CA ALA A 135 11.19 0.82 5.52
C ALA A 135 12.50 1.40 6.09
N LEU A 136 12.41 2.31 7.06
CA LEU A 136 13.56 2.88 7.75
C LEU A 136 14.34 1.82 8.54
N ALA A 137 13.64 0.97 9.29
CA ALA A 137 14.27 -0.12 10.04
C ALA A 137 15.02 -1.07 9.10
N ALA A 138 14.40 -1.46 7.99
CA ALA A 138 15.02 -2.31 6.99
C ALA A 138 16.26 -1.63 6.37
N ALA A 139 16.15 -0.35 5.99
CA ALA A 139 17.26 0.41 5.42
C ALA A 139 18.46 0.53 6.38
N ARG A 140 18.21 0.73 7.68
CA ARG A 140 19.26 0.78 8.70
C ARG A 140 19.98 -0.57 8.84
N MET A 141 19.24 -1.67 8.89
CA MET A 141 19.81 -3.03 8.93
C MET A 141 20.62 -3.37 7.67
N ILE A 142 20.13 -2.99 6.49
CA ILE A 142 20.81 -3.23 5.21
C ILE A 142 22.15 -2.46 5.13
N ARG A 143 22.17 -1.23 5.65
CA ARG A 143 23.38 -0.37 5.69
C ARG A 143 24.33 -0.70 6.83
N GLY A 144 24.06 -1.74 7.62
CA GLY A 144 24.88 -2.12 8.77
C GLY A 144 24.85 -1.14 9.94
N ARG A 145 23.86 -0.23 9.98
CA ARG A 145 23.67 0.71 11.11
C ARG A 145 23.00 0.03 12.32
N ASP A 146 22.22 -1.02 12.05
CA ASP A 146 21.61 -1.90 13.05
C ASP A 146 21.94 -3.36 12.70
N THR A 147 21.90 -4.26 13.67
CA THR A 147 22.10 -5.71 13.44
C THR A 147 21.02 -6.26 12.51
N LEU A 148 21.45 -7.01 11.49
CA LEU A 148 20.55 -7.65 10.54
C LEU A 148 19.67 -8.70 11.22
N SER A 149 18.36 -8.44 11.31
CA SER A 149 17.42 -9.36 11.93
C SER A 149 16.13 -9.51 11.11
N PRO A 150 16.09 -10.49 10.19
CA PRO A 150 14.87 -10.79 9.43
C PRO A 150 13.64 -11.12 10.30
N PRO A 151 13.76 -11.87 11.43
CA PRO A 151 12.61 -12.11 12.32
C PRO A 151 11.97 -10.83 12.88
N VAL A 152 12.77 -9.81 13.23
CA VAL A 152 12.26 -8.53 13.74
C VAL A 152 11.47 -7.79 12.65
N LEU A 153 11.99 -7.73 11.42
CA LEU A 153 11.27 -7.11 10.31
C LEU A 153 10.00 -7.89 9.94
N ALA A 154 10.06 -9.21 9.96
CA ALA A 154 8.89 -10.07 9.75
C ALA A 154 7.79 -9.80 10.79
N ALA A 155 8.15 -9.66 12.07
CA ALA A 155 7.20 -9.34 13.12
C ALA A 155 6.52 -7.98 12.90
N ARG A 156 7.31 -6.95 12.54
CA ARG A 156 6.78 -5.61 12.18
C ARG A 156 5.80 -5.68 11.01
N LEU A 157 6.13 -6.42 9.96
CA LEU A 157 5.25 -6.59 8.79
C LEU A 157 3.97 -7.38 9.12
N ARG A 158 4.03 -8.35 10.03
CA ARG A 158 2.82 -9.05 10.52
C ARG A 158 1.91 -8.12 11.31
N ALA A 159 2.47 -7.24 12.14
CA ALA A 159 1.71 -6.23 12.85
C ALA A 159 0.99 -5.31 11.86
N LEU A 160 1.71 -4.76 10.88
CA LEU A 160 1.11 -3.97 9.79
C LEU A 160 -0.03 -4.72 9.07
N ALA A 161 0.15 -6.02 8.80
CA ALA A 161 -0.89 -6.84 8.17
C ALA A 161 -2.14 -6.99 9.06
N ALA A 162 -1.97 -7.04 10.38
CA ALA A 162 -3.08 -7.06 11.32
C ALA A 162 -3.81 -5.71 11.35
N ASP A 163 -3.09 -4.60 11.37
CA ASP A 163 -3.66 -3.25 11.35
C ASP A 163 -4.45 -2.99 10.06
N GLU A 164 -3.89 -3.36 8.90
CA GLU A 164 -4.58 -3.25 7.62
C GLU A 164 -5.82 -4.14 7.58
N LYS A 165 -5.75 -5.36 8.13
CA LYS A 165 -6.94 -6.23 8.20
C LYS A 165 -8.06 -5.53 8.97
N LEU A 166 -7.75 -4.98 10.14
CA LEU A 166 -8.73 -4.25 10.96
C LEU A 166 -9.27 -3.02 10.24
N PHE A 167 -8.38 -2.27 9.58
CA PHE A 167 -8.74 -1.11 8.78
C PHE A 167 -9.73 -1.47 7.67
N PHE A 168 -9.42 -2.46 6.82
CA PHE A 168 -10.29 -2.84 5.69
C PHE A 168 -11.60 -3.49 6.15
N GLN A 169 -11.62 -4.14 7.31
CA GLN A 169 -12.87 -4.59 7.94
C GLN A 169 -13.75 -3.40 8.36
N SER A 170 -13.15 -2.37 8.96
CA SER A 170 -13.87 -1.13 9.31
C SER A 170 -14.34 -0.38 8.07
N LEU A 171 -13.52 -0.29 7.02
CA LEU A 171 -13.88 0.29 5.74
C LEU A 171 -15.08 -0.44 5.12
N HIS A 172 -15.08 -1.77 5.15
CA HIS A 172 -16.20 -2.56 4.66
C HIS A 172 -17.49 -2.31 5.44
N ARG A 173 -17.40 -2.22 6.78
CA ARG A 173 -18.56 -1.88 7.64
C ARG A 173 -19.10 -0.48 7.34
N ALA A 174 -18.23 0.54 7.27
CA ALA A 174 -18.62 1.91 6.94
C ALA A 174 -19.28 1.98 5.55
N GLN A 175 -18.70 1.32 4.54
CA GLN A 175 -19.29 1.24 3.21
C GLN A 175 -20.69 0.63 3.20
N ARG A 176 -20.94 -0.41 4.03
CA ARG A 176 -22.26 -1.02 4.18
C ARG A 176 -23.24 -0.15 4.98
N ALA A 177 -22.77 0.59 5.99
CA ALA A 177 -23.58 1.51 6.76
C ALA A 177 -24.05 2.68 5.89
N TRP A 178 -23.20 3.20 5.01
CA TRP A 178 -23.55 4.23 4.02
C TRP A 178 -24.59 3.77 2.97
N ALA A 179 -24.88 2.47 2.90
CA ALA A 179 -25.91 1.92 2.02
C ALA A 179 -27.33 2.00 2.58
N ARG A 180 -27.43 2.20 3.90
CA ARG A 180 -28.69 2.29 4.66
C ARG A 180 -29.04 3.75 4.83
#